data_AF-A0A966BS17-F1
#
_entry.id   AF-A0A966BS17-F1
#
_cell.length_a   1.000
_cell.length_b   1.000
_cell.length_c   1.000
_cell.angle_alpha   90.00
_cell.angle_beta   90.00
_cell.angle_gamma   90.00
#
_symmetry.space_group_name_H-M   'P 1'
#
loop_
_entity.id
_entity.type
_entity.pdbx_description
1 polymer ?
#
loop_
_entity_poly.entity_id
_entity_poly.type
_entity_poly.pdbx_seq_one_letter_code
_entity_poly.pdbx_strand_id
1 'polypeptide(L)'
;MSSKCDRCLLLAWLAAVVVISQLNDPMLLGVLLAAILVLYGRGLPGALKRVLAAVALVNITVSLGFVIHAMLDERPWLEFVLRLNLRVVVLTLLTLRASQGIRLERALDFSPGLQFLLVLAQGQIRALQRLAADFRFGFTSRNPVPLALGGRMQGAARQAAALMEKAESHAEALTEGMQSRGFFDDRD
;
A
#
# COMPACT_ATOMS: atom_id res chain seq x y z
N MET A 1 2.81 -23.28 7.33
CA MET A 1 2.69 -22.86 5.90
C MET A 1 4.09 -22.72 5.33
N SER A 2 4.41 -23.58 4.35
CA SER A 2 5.72 -23.70 3.71
C SER A 2 6.04 -22.48 2.85
N SER A 3 7.31 -22.08 2.79
CA SER A 3 7.80 -20.91 2.03
C SER A 3 7.38 -20.93 0.55
N LYS A 4 7.33 -22.13 -0.04
CA LYS A 4 6.85 -22.35 -1.41
C LYS A 4 5.40 -21.89 -1.62
N CYS A 5 4.54 -22.07 -0.62
CA CYS A 5 3.13 -21.69 -0.69
C CYS A 5 2.97 -20.16 -0.69
N ASP A 6 3.70 -19.46 0.19
CA ASP A 6 3.70 -17.99 0.23
C ASP A 6 4.23 -17.38 -1.08
N ARG A 7 5.24 -17.99 -1.70
CA ARG A 7 5.75 -17.59 -3.03
C ARG A 7 4.72 -17.82 -4.14
N CYS A 8 4.10 -18.99 -4.19
CA CYS A 8 3.05 -19.29 -5.16
C CYS A 8 1.86 -18.33 -5.03
N LEU A 9 1.48 -17.96 -3.80
CA LEU A 9 0.41 -16.99 -3.56
C LEU A 9 0.77 -15.59 -4.06
N LEU A 10 2.02 -15.14 -3.86
CA LEU A 10 2.50 -13.86 -4.39
C LEU A 10 2.46 -13.85 -5.92
N LEU A 11 2.98 -14.90 -6.56
CA LEU A 11 3.00 -15.01 -8.01
C LEU A 11 1.58 -15.13 -8.59
N ALA A 12 0.71 -15.90 -7.94
CA ALA A 12 -0.69 -16.02 -8.34
C ALA A 12 -1.42 -14.67 -8.23
N TRP A 13 -1.14 -13.90 -7.17
CA TRP A 13 -1.68 -12.55 -7.04
C TRP A 13 -1.17 -11.61 -8.14
N LEU A 14 0.13 -11.59 -8.42
CA LEU A 14 0.71 -10.78 -9.51
C LEU A 14 0.11 -11.15 -10.88
N ALA A 15 0.04 -12.45 -11.18
CA ALA A 15 -0.57 -12.93 -12.41
C ALA A 15 -2.05 -12.53 -12.50
N ALA A 16 -2.81 -12.66 -11.41
CA ALA A 16 -4.21 -12.25 -11.37
C ALA A 16 -4.37 -10.74 -11.63
N VAL A 17 -3.51 -9.89 -11.08
CA VAL A 17 -3.56 -8.43 -11.34
C VAL A 17 -3.37 -8.13 -12.83
N VAL A 18 -2.38 -8.77 -13.48
CA VAL A 18 -2.13 -8.60 -14.92
C VAL A 18 -3.32 -9.10 -15.74
N VAL A 19 -3.81 -10.30 -15.45
CA VAL A 19 -4.94 -10.90 -16.17
C VAL A 19 -6.19 -10.03 -16.04
N ILE A 20 -6.58 -9.64 -14.82
CA ILE A 20 -7.77 -8.79 -14.57
C ILE A 20 -7.65 -7.43 -15.27
N SER A 21 -6.43 -6.89 -15.39
CA SER A 21 -6.21 -5.61 -16.07
C SER A 21 -6.50 -5.70 -17.58
N GLN A 22 -6.30 -6.87 -18.18
CA GLN A 22 -6.57 -7.14 -19.60
C GLN A 22 -8.03 -7.57 -19.87
N LEU A 23 -8.81 -7.91 -18.84
CA LEU A 23 -10.19 -8.34 -18.99
C LEU A 23 -11.07 -7.16 -19.44
N ASN A 24 -11.60 -7.26 -20.66
CA ASN A 24 -12.50 -6.27 -21.22
C ASN A 24 -13.98 -6.61 -21.00
N ASP A 25 -14.34 -7.87 -20.77
CA ASP A 25 -15.74 -8.25 -20.59
C ASP A 25 -16.28 -7.87 -19.19
N PRO A 26 -17.37 -7.08 -19.11
CA PRO A 26 -17.95 -6.67 -17.83
C PRO A 26 -18.60 -7.84 -17.07
N MET A 27 -19.14 -8.85 -17.77
CA MET A 27 -19.69 -10.05 -17.15
C MET A 27 -18.63 -10.85 -16.40
N LEU A 28 -17.46 -11.07 -17.00
CA LEU A 28 -16.37 -11.81 -16.36
C LEU A 28 -15.86 -11.09 -15.10
N LEU A 29 -15.76 -9.75 -15.15
CA LEU A 29 -15.43 -8.95 -13.97
C LEU A 29 -16.49 -9.07 -12.88
N GLY A 30 -17.78 -9.13 -13.24
CA GLY A 30 -18.88 -9.35 -12.30
C GLY A 30 -18.82 -10.73 -11.61
N VAL A 31 -18.55 -11.79 -12.38
CA VAL A 31 -18.37 -13.14 -11.84
C VAL A 31 -17.17 -13.19 -10.89
N LEU A 32 -16.06 -12.56 -11.27
CA LEU A 32 -14.86 -12.53 -10.45
C LEU A 32 -15.04 -11.71 -9.17
N LEU A 33 -15.79 -10.60 -9.24
CA LEU A 33 -16.23 -9.85 -8.07
C LEU A 33 -17.06 -10.74 -7.14
N ALA A 34 -18.08 -11.42 -7.66
CA ALA A 34 -18.92 -12.32 -6.87
C ALA A 34 -18.09 -13.43 -6.19
N ALA A 35 -17.14 -14.04 -6.91
CA ALA A 35 -16.24 -15.03 -6.34
C ALA A 35 -15.39 -14.47 -5.19
N ILE A 36 -14.84 -13.26 -5.35
CA ILE A 36 -14.07 -12.58 -4.29
C ILE A 36 -14.96 -12.25 -3.08
N LEU A 37 -16.19 -11.81 -3.31
CA LEU A 37 -17.14 -11.51 -2.23
C LEU A 37 -17.47 -12.78 -1.42
N VAL A 38 -17.68 -13.92 -2.08
CA VAL A 38 -17.87 -15.22 -1.39
C VAL A 38 -16.64 -15.59 -0.56
N LEU A 39 -15.43 -15.37 -1.07
CA LEU A 39 -14.17 -15.64 -0.35
C LEU A 39 -13.96 -14.74 0.88
N TYR A 40 -14.53 -13.53 0.90
CA TYR A 40 -14.45 -12.62 2.05
C TYR A 40 -15.45 -12.96 3.17
N GLY A 41 -16.56 -13.62 2.85
CA GLY A 41 -17.57 -14.06 3.82
C GLY A 41 -18.00 -12.94 4.78
N ARG A 42 -17.89 -13.19 6.09
CA ARG A 42 -18.33 -12.25 7.16
C ARG A 42 -17.49 -10.96 7.27
N GLY A 43 -16.29 -10.92 6.69
CA GLY A 43 -15.44 -9.72 6.69
C GLY A 43 -15.76 -8.71 5.59
N LEU A 44 -16.68 -9.07 4.68
CA LEU A 44 -17.05 -8.30 3.50
C LEU A 44 -17.45 -6.84 3.78
N PRO A 45 -18.37 -6.52 4.71
CA PRO A 45 -18.83 -5.14 4.85
C PRO A 45 -17.71 -4.19 5.32
N GLY A 46 -16.79 -4.68 6.16
CA GLY A 46 -15.63 -3.90 6.59
C GLY A 46 -14.63 -3.68 5.46
N ALA A 47 -14.35 -4.74 4.68
CA ALA A 47 -13.45 -4.65 3.53
C ALA A 47 -14.00 -3.73 2.43
N LEU A 48 -15.29 -3.87 2.09
CA LEU A 48 -15.93 -3.07 1.06
C LEU A 48 -15.98 -1.59 1.44
N LYS A 49 -16.30 -1.25 2.69
CA LYS A 49 -16.25 0.14 3.17
C LYS A 49 -14.85 0.73 3.04
N ARG A 50 -13.80 -0.03 3.39
CA ARG A 50 -12.41 0.42 3.25
C ARG A 50 -12.02 0.63 1.79
N VAL A 51 -12.38 -0.29 0.90
CA VAL A 51 -12.11 -0.15 -0.54
C VAL A 51 -12.84 1.04 -1.13
N LEU A 52 -14.15 1.16 -0.87
CA LEU A 52 -14.94 2.27 -1.37
C LEU A 52 -14.39 3.60 -0.84
N ALA A 53 -14.06 3.70 0.45
CA ALA A 53 -13.46 4.91 1.01
C ALA A 53 -12.10 5.25 0.38
N ALA A 54 -11.25 4.25 0.13
CA ALA A 54 -9.93 4.45 -0.45
C ALA A 54 -9.98 4.89 -1.91
N VAL A 55 -10.95 4.40 -2.68
CA VAL A 55 -10.98 4.59 -4.14
C VAL A 55 -12.04 5.60 -4.59
N ALA A 56 -13.04 5.94 -3.75
CA ALA A 56 -14.15 6.81 -4.13
C ALA A 56 -13.70 8.13 -4.73
N LEU A 57 -12.76 8.84 -4.11
CA LEU A 57 -12.34 10.16 -4.59
C LEU A 57 -11.81 10.10 -6.03
N VAL A 58 -10.85 9.21 -6.27
CA VAL A 58 -10.22 9.06 -7.59
C VAL A 58 -11.23 8.54 -8.60
N ASN A 59 -12.00 7.52 -8.24
CA ASN A 59 -12.91 6.84 -9.16
C ASN A 59 -14.10 7.73 -9.55
N ILE A 60 -14.65 8.50 -8.61
CA ILE A 60 -15.69 9.50 -8.91
C ILE A 60 -15.13 10.57 -9.84
N THR A 61 -13.92 11.07 -9.58
CA THR A 61 -13.29 12.10 -10.40
C THR A 61 -13.08 11.62 -11.84
N VAL A 62 -12.52 10.42 -12.02
CA VAL A 62 -12.28 9.83 -13.35
C VAL A 62 -13.59 9.49 -14.05
N SER A 63 -14.56 8.90 -13.33
CA SER A 63 -15.86 8.56 -13.89
C SER A 63 -16.60 9.82 -14.35
N LEU A 64 -16.58 10.89 -13.56
CA LEU A 64 -17.22 12.15 -13.91
C LEU A 64 -16.56 12.81 -15.13
N GLY A 65 -15.23 12.85 -15.17
CA GLY A 65 -14.50 13.38 -16.32
C GLY A 65 -14.84 12.64 -17.61
N PHE A 66 -14.95 11.31 -17.54
CA PHE A 66 -15.33 10.50 -18.70
C PHE A 66 -16.79 10.69 -19.11
N VAL A 67 -17.72 10.77 -18.16
CA VAL A 67 -19.14 11.04 -18.44
C VAL A 67 -19.29 12.38 -19.16
N ILE A 68 -18.64 13.44 -18.67
CA ILE A 68 -18.68 14.76 -19.31
C ILE A 68 -18.15 14.69 -20.74
N HIS A 69 -17.02 14.01 -20.96
CA HIS A 69 -16.44 13.87 -22.28
C HIS A 69 -17.33 13.06 -23.24
N ALA A 70 -17.88 11.94 -22.79
CA ALA A 70 -18.72 11.08 -23.61
C ALA A 70 -20.10 11.69 -23.92
N MET A 71 -20.61 12.59 -23.06
CA MET A 71 -21.80 13.38 -23.35
C MET A 71 -21.57 14.39 -24.49
N LEU A 72 -20.36 14.89 -24.66
CA LEU A 72 -20.00 15.78 -25.77
C LEU A 72 -19.86 15.02 -27.09
N ASP A 73 -19.46 13.76 -27.04
CA ASP A 73 -19.20 12.90 -28.22
C ASP A 73 -20.37 11.94 -28.57
N GLU A 74 -21.52 12.03 -27.88
CA GLU A 74 -22.70 11.14 -28.04
C GLU A 74 -22.38 9.63 -27.92
N ARG A 75 -21.33 9.25 -27.19
CA ARG A 75 -20.90 7.86 -27.06
C ARG A 75 -21.56 7.15 -25.87
N PRO A 76 -21.82 5.83 -25.96
CA PRO A 76 -22.30 5.05 -24.84
C PRO A 76 -21.21 4.97 -23.74
N TRP A 77 -21.44 5.68 -22.64
CA TRP A 77 -20.48 5.80 -21.53
C TRP A 77 -20.68 4.76 -20.42
N LEU A 78 -21.89 4.22 -20.30
CA LEU A 78 -22.29 3.35 -19.19
C LEU A 78 -21.39 2.11 -19.08
N GLU A 79 -21.11 1.46 -20.21
CA GLU A 79 -20.33 0.22 -20.23
C GLU A 79 -18.88 0.46 -19.80
N PHE A 80 -18.27 1.56 -20.26
CA PHE A 80 -16.90 1.92 -19.88
C PHE A 80 -16.80 2.25 -18.41
N VAL A 81 -17.68 3.13 -17.91
CA VAL A 81 -17.67 3.55 -16.49
C VAL A 81 -17.92 2.34 -15.59
N LEU A 82 -18.86 1.48 -15.94
CA LEU A 82 -19.13 0.24 -15.20
C LEU A 82 -17.89 -0.66 -15.17
N ARG A 83 -17.28 -0.93 -16.33
CA ARG A 83 -16.09 -1.78 -16.47
C ARG A 83 -14.91 -1.26 -15.64
N LEU A 84 -14.66 0.04 -15.69
CA LEU A 84 -13.60 0.70 -14.92
C LEU A 84 -13.84 0.53 -13.42
N ASN A 85 -15.05 0.88 -12.95
CA ASN A 85 -15.40 0.77 -11.54
C ASN A 85 -15.29 -0.67 -11.03
N LEU A 86 -15.80 -1.64 -11.79
CA LEU A 86 -15.76 -3.05 -11.43
C LEU A 86 -14.32 -3.57 -11.33
N ARG A 87 -13.48 -3.26 -12.33
CA ARG A 87 -12.07 -3.65 -12.35
C ARG A 87 -11.32 -3.09 -11.14
N VAL A 88 -11.53 -1.81 -10.85
CA VAL A 88 -10.87 -1.16 -9.71
C VAL A 88 -11.29 -1.79 -8.39
N VAL A 89 -12.59 -2.00 -8.16
CA VAL A 89 -13.09 -2.63 -6.92
C VAL A 89 -12.54 -4.05 -6.77
N VAL A 90 -12.57 -4.85 -7.84
CA VAL A 90 -12.02 -6.21 -7.88
C VAL A 90 -10.55 -6.23 -7.51
N LEU A 91 -9.73 -5.43 -8.19
CA LEU A 91 -8.28 -5.38 -7.96
C LEU A 91 -7.96 -4.94 -6.53
N THR A 92 -8.70 -3.96 -6.01
CA THR A 92 -8.47 -3.45 -4.66
C THR A 92 -8.84 -4.49 -3.60
N LEU A 93 -9.99 -5.17 -3.74
CA LEU A 93 -10.41 -6.25 -2.83
C LEU A 93 -9.45 -7.43 -2.87
N LEU A 94 -9.02 -7.84 -4.06
CA LEU A 94 -8.03 -8.90 -4.25
C LEU A 94 -6.71 -8.54 -3.58
N THR A 95 -6.24 -7.31 -3.74
CA THR A 95 -5.01 -6.81 -3.12
C THR A 95 -5.11 -6.77 -1.60
N LEU A 96 -6.24 -6.32 -1.04
CA LEU A 96 -6.47 -6.36 0.41
C LEU A 96 -6.52 -7.79 0.95
N ARG A 97 -7.03 -8.76 0.17
CA ARG A 97 -7.06 -10.16 0.59
C ARG A 97 -5.67 -10.75 0.58
N ALA A 98 -4.92 -10.49 -0.48
CA ALA A 98 -3.56 -10.94 -0.67
C ALA A 98 -2.63 -10.38 0.41
N SER A 99 -2.74 -9.09 0.74
CA SER A 99 -1.90 -8.46 1.77
C SER A 99 -2.10 -9.03 3.18
N GLN A 100 -3.27 -9.59 3.48
CA GLN A 100 -3.53 -10.29 4.75
C GLN A 100 -2.97 -11.72 4.78
N GLY A 101 -2.86 -12.37 3.62
CA GLY A 101 -2.47 -13.77 3.51
C GLY A 101 -0.97 -13.98 3.24
N ILE A 102 -0.33 -13.03 2.56
CA ILE A 102 1.05 -13.19 2.09
C ILE A 102 2.04 -12.71 3.14
N ARG A 103 2.92 -13.61 3.58
CA ARG A 103 4.08 -13.26 4.40
C ARG A 103 5.27 -12.92 3.50
N LEU A 104 5.49 -11.63 3.27
CA LEU A 104 6.56 -11.10 2.41
C LEU A 104 7.95 -11.66 2.77
N GLU A 105 8.25 -11.79 4.07
CA GLU A 105 9.52 -12.35 4.57
C GLU A 105 9.82 -13.75 4.01
N ARG A 106 8.78 -14.58 3.86
CA ARG A 106 8.92 -15.93 3.30
C ARG A 106 8.83 -15.93 1.79
N ALA A 107 7.97 -15.08 1.22
CA ALA A 107 7.82 -14.99 -0.22
C ALA A 107 9.14 -14.57 -0.93
N LEU A 108 10.02 -13.85 -0.22
CA LEU A 108 11.31 -13.35 -0.68
C LEU A 108 12.50 -14.25 -0.34
N ASP A 109 12.28 -15.48 0.13
CA ASP A 109 13.34 -16.45 0.49
C ASP A 109 14.29 -16.87 -0.63
N PHE A 110 14.00 -16.51 -1.87
CA PHE A 110 14.89 -16.75 -3.00
C PHE A 110 16.11 -15.81 -3.01
N SER A 111 16.06 -14.67 -2.31
CA SER A 111 17.13 -13.69 -2.30
C SER A 111 17.45 -13.23 -0.87
N PRO A 112 18.61 -13.64 -0.33
CA PRO A 112 19.08 -13.19 0.98
C PRO A 112 19.17 -11.66 1.07
N GLY A 113 19.52 -10.98 -0.03
CA GLY A 113 19.60 -9.52 -0.07
C GLY A 113 18.23 -8.85 0.09
N LEU A 114 17.19 -9.37 -0.55
CA LEU A 114 15.83 -8.83 -0.42
C LEU A 114 15.23 -9.12 0.96
N GLN A 115 15.51 -10.29 1.54
CA GLN A 115 15.10 -10.59 2.91
C GLN A 115 15.78 -9.65 3.90
N PHE A 116 17.09 -9.44 3.74
CA PHE A 116 17.86 -8.49 4.55
C PHE A 116 17.26 -7.08 4.47
N LEU A 117 17.04 -6.56 3.25
CA LEU A 117 16.43 -5.24 3.04
C LEU A 117 15.04 -5.14 3.68
N LEU A 118 14.22 -6.19 3.55
CA LEU A 118 12.88 -6.20 4.15
C LEU A 118 12.95 -6.13 5.67
N VAL A 119 13.78 -6.95 6.31
CA VAL A 119 13.95 -6.96 7.77
C VAL A 119 14.50 -5.63 8.25
N LEU A 120 15.52 -5.09 7.57
CA LEU A 120 16.08 -3.78 7.88
C LEU A 120 15.01 -2.68 7.77
N ALA A 121 14.28 -2.63 6.67
CA ALA A 121 13.22 -1.65 6.45
C ALA A 121 12.11 -1.76 7.51
N GLN A 122 11.67 -2.97 7.85
CA GLN A 122 10.69 -3.17 8.92
C GLN A 122 11.20 -2.66 10.28
N GLY A 123 12.48 -2.88 10.59
CA GLY A 123 13.12 -2.34 11.79
C GLY A 123 13.11 -0.81 11.80
N GLN A 124 13.53 -0.19 10.70
CA GLN A 124 13.57 1.27 10.57
C GLN A 124 12.17 1.90 10.61
N ILE A 125 11.18 1.29 9.97
CA ILE A 125 9.78 1.74 10.04
C ILE A 125 9.31 1.79 11.50
N ARG A 126 9.56 0.72 12.28
CA ARG A 126 9.15 0.67 13.68
C ARG A 126 9.88 1.71 14.53
N ALA A 127 11.18 1.90 14.32
CA ALA A 127 11.98 2.90 15.03
C ALA A 127 11.49 4.33 14.74
N LEU A 128 11.29 4.67 13.46
CA LEU A 128 10.81 5.98 13.04
C LEU A 128 9.36 6.23 13.47
N GLN A 129 8.49 5.21 13.49
CA GLN A 129 7.13 5.34 14.02
C GLN A 129 7.11 5.70 15.51
N ARG A 130 7.99 5.10 16.31
CA ARG A 130 8.13 5.44 17.73
C ARG A 130 8.61 6.87 17.90
N LEU A 131 9.66 7.25 17.18
CA LEU A 131 10.22 8.59 17.22
C LEU A 131 9.21 9.67 16.77
N ALA A 132 8.43 9.38 15.73
CA ALA A 132 7.35 10.26 15.28
C ALA A 132 6.25 10.43 16.34
N ALA A 133 5.92 9.36 17.08
CA ALA A 133 4.99 9.44 18.19
C ALA A 133 5.55 10.33 19.34
N ASP A 134 6.83 10.22 19.65
CA ASP A 134 7.51 11.05 20.66
C ASP A 134 7.51 12.53 20.25
N PHE A 135 7.80 12.83 18.99
CA PHE A 135 7.70 14.20 18.46
C PHE A 135 6.27 14.74 18.54
N ARG A 136 5.26 13.91 18.28
CA ARG A 136 3.87 14.30 18.43
C ARG A 136 3.54 14.63 19.89
N PHE A 137 3.97 13.80 20.85
CA PHE A 137 3.76 14.09 22.28
C PHE A 137 4.49 15.36 22.74
N GLY A 138 5.73 15.56 22.30
CA GLY A 138 6.49 16.78 22.57
C GLY A 138 5.87 18.03 21.94
N PHE A 139 5.23 17.89 20.78
CA PHE A 139 4.51 19.00 20.15
C PHE A 139 3.22 19.34 20.89
N THR A 140 2.45 18.34 21.32
CA THR A 140 1.24 18.55 22.11
C THR A 140 1.54 19.15 23.48
N SER A 141 2.61 18.72 24.16
CA SER A 141 2.98 19.27 25.47
C SER A 141 3.42 20.74 25.41
N ARG A 142 4.08 21.14 24.32
CA ARG A 142 4.52 22.53 24.09
C ARG A 142 3.41 23.46 23.58
N ASN A 143 2.28 22.90 23.13
CA ASN A 143 1.15 23.66 22.58
C ASN A 143 -0.16 23.22 23.26
N PRO A 144 -0.45 23.72 24.48
CA PRO A 144 -1.68 23.38 25.20
C PRO A 144 -2.95 23.87 24.49
N VAL A 145 -2.83 24.87 23.60
CA VAL A 145 -3.91 25.34 22.73
C VAL A 145 -3.66 24.82 21.31
N PRO A 146 -4.69 24.26 20.61
CA PRO A 146 -4.52 23.78 19.25
C PRO A 146 -4.13 24.93 18.30
N LEU A 147 -2.99 24.75 17.64
CA LEU A 147 -2.50 25.69 16.63
C LEU A 147 -3.42 25.70 15.39
N ALA A 148 -3.45 26.86 14.72
CA ALA A 148 -4.05 27.01 13.40
C ALA A 148 -3.38 26.07 12.38
N LEU A 149 -4.07 25.81 11.26
CA LEU A 149 -3.65 24.83 10.25
C LEU A 149 -2.21 25.08 9.76
N GLY A 150 -1.84 26.34 9.52
CA GLY A 150 -0.47 26.71 9.12
C GLY A 150 0.59 26.36 10.17
N GLY A 151 0.32 26.60 11.46
CA GLY A 151 1.24 26.24 12.55
C GLY A 151 1.40 24.71 12.70
N ARG A 152 0.33 23.96 12.46
CA ARG A 152 0.38 22.49 12.42
C ARG A 152 1.21 21.97 11.25
N MET A 153 1.06 22.57 10.06
CA MET A 153 1.86 22.21 8.89
C MET A 153 3.33 22.52 9.10
N GLN A 154 3.66 23.70 9.65
CA GLN A 154 5.05 24.07 9.91
C GLN A 154 5.68 23.18 11.00
N GLY A 155 4.92 22.83 12.04
CA GLY A 155 5.33 21.84 13.04
C GLY A 155 5.61 20.47 12.43
N ALA A 156 4.70 19.97 11.59
CA ALA A 156 4.87 18.69 10.88
C ALA A 156 6.08 18.71 9.94
N ALA A 157 6.32 19.80 9.22
CA ALA A 157 7.48 19.96 8.33
C ALA A 157 8.80 19.89 9.10
N ARG A 158 8.89 20.56 10.26
CA ARG A 158 10.08 20.50 11.12
C ARG A 158 10.31 19.11 11.69
N GLN A 159 9.24 18.41 12.08
CA GLN A 159 9.33 17.03 12.53
C GLN A 159 9.79 16.09 11.42
N ALA A 160 9.26 16.26 10.20
CA ALA A 160 9.68 15.47 9.04
C ALA A 160 11.16 15.71 8.69
N ALA A 161 11.62 16.96 8.71
CA ALA A 161 13.03 17.29 8.50
C ALA A 161 13.94 16.62 9.55
N ALA A 162 13.58 16.72 10.83
CA ALA A 162 14.33 16.09 11.91
C ALA A 162 14.31 14.54 11.85
N LEU A 163 13.21 13.94 11.36
CA LEU A 163 13.14 12.50 11.11
C LEU A 163 14.07 12.08 9.97
N MET A 164 14.15 12.88 8.90
CA MET A 164 15.01 12.59 7.75
C MET A 164 16.49 12.63 8.13
N GLU A 165 16.91 13.68 8.83
CA GLU A 165 18.29 13.83 9.34
C GLU A 165 18.67 12.67 10.28
N LYS A 166 17.74 12.23 11.13
CA LYS A 166 17.94 11.05 11.99
C LYS A 166 17.98 9.74 11.20
N ALA A 167 17.20 9.62 10.14
CA ALA A 167 17.22 8.44 9.29
C ALA A 167 18.54 8.32 8.54
N GLU A 168 19.10 9.42 8.04
CA GLU A 168 20.39 9.50 7.36
C GLU A 168 21.54 9.11 8.31
N SER A 169 21.64 9.77 9.46
CA SER A 169 22.66 9.43 10.47
C SER A 169 22.53 7.99 11.00
N HIS A 170 21.31 7.48 11.16
CA HIS A 170 21.11 6.06 11.51
C HIS A 170 21.54 5.12 10.39
N ALA A 171 21.35 5.49 9.12
CA ALA A 171 21.77 4.67 7.99
C ALA A 171 23.29 4.60 7.89
N GLU A 172 24.00 5.71 8.11
CA GLU A 172 25.46 5.76 8.19
C GLU A 172 25.97 4.89 9.33
N ALA A 173 25.50 5.12 10.56
CA ALA A 173 25.92 4.36 11.74
C ALA A 173 25.63 2.86 11.61
N LEU A 174 24.49 2.50 10.99
CA LEU A 174 24.15 1.11 10.74
C LEU A 174 25.06 0.49 9.67
N THR A 175 25.40 1.23 8.61
CA THR A 175 26.31 0.76 7.56
C THR A 175 27.72 0.54 8.11
N GLU A 176 28.27 1.50 8.86
CA GLU A 176 29.56 1.37 9.54
C GLU A 176 29.57 0.22 10.56
N GLY A 177 28.48 0.09 11.33
CA GLY A 177 28.31 -0.99 12.29
C GLY A 177 28.22 -2.37 11.63
N MET A 178 27.69 -2.46 10.41
CA MET A 178 27.67 -3.69 9.63
C MET A 178 29.02 -3.99 8.98
N GLN A 179 29.69 -2.96 8.44
CA GLN A 179 31.02 -3.08 7.83
C GLN A 179 32.07 -3.52 8.84
N SER A 180 32.08 -2.93 10.04
CA SER A 180 32.99 -3.34 11.13
C SER A 180 32.78 -4.78 11.62
N ARG A 181 31.60 -5.36 11.37
CA ARG A 181 31.29 -6.76 11.66
C ARG A 181 31.60 -7.72 10.50
N GLY A 182 32.23 -7.23 9.43
CA GLY A 182 32.58 -8.04 8.25
C GLY A 182 31.38 -8.41 7.38
N PHE A 183 30.21 -7.77 7.56
CA PHE A 183 28.99 -8.17 6.85
C PHE A 183 29.09 -8.04 5.32
N PHE A 184 29.94 -7.13 4.83
CA PHE A 184 30.16 -6.91 3.40
C PHE A 184 31.36 -7.68 2.84
N ASP A 185 32.11 -8.39 3.69
CA ASP A 185 33.34 -9.11 3.32
C ASP A 185 33.05 -10.52 2.76
N ASP A 186 31.85 -11.07 3.03
CA ASP A 186 31.41 -12.42 2.59
C ASP A 186 30.94 -12.47 1.11
N ARG A 187 31.37 -11.55 0.24
CA ARG A 187 30.90 -11.44 -1.16
C ARG A 187 31.97 -11.52 -2.25
N ASP A 188 33.17 -11.99 -1.92
CA ASP A 188 34.20 -12.38 -2.90
C ASP A 188 34.25 -13.90 -3.14
#